data_AF-A0A0I8N6H5-F1
#
_entry.id   AF-A0A0I8N6H5-F1
#
_cell.length_a   1.000
_cell.length_b   1.000
_cell.length_c   1.000
_cell.angle_alpha   90.00
_cell.angle_beta   90.00
_cell.angle_gamma   90.00
#
_symmetry.space_group_name_H-M   'P 1'
#
loop_
_entity.id
_entity.type
_entity.pdbx_description
1 polymer ?
#
loop_
_entity_poly.entity_id
_entity_poly.type
_entity_poly.pdbx_seq_one_letter_code
_entity_poly.pdbx_strand_id
1 'polypeptide(L)'
;MDIWEKMYEEAQKLYNPHEVSDFVYANHVVAAVEAEDGQIFTGFCMEGTCGVFHLCAERATLFNMYQFSGQTKVKKVLAFRDKPPYGGSSAMPCGACREFLLELNAENKDAEFMMDYNIRKTVKVAELIPYWWGEERASKFNER
;
A
#
# COMPACT_ATOMS: atom_id res chain seq x y z
N MET A 1 -20.80 -5.53 6.45
CA MET A 1 -19.45 -5.58 5.90
C MET A 1 -18.70 -4.31 6.29
N ASP A 2 -17.63 -4.45 7.06
CA ASP A 2 -16.76 -3.31 7.41
C ASP A 2 -15.87 -2.90 6.22
N ILE A 3 -15.13 -1.80 6.35
CA ILE A 3 -14.28 -1.31 5.26
C ILE A 3 -13.11 -2.26 4.94
N TRP A 4 -12.55 -2.93 5.94
CA TRP A 4 -11.44 -3.87 5.76
C TRP A 4 -11.86 -5.11 5.00
N GLU A 5 -13.08 -5.59 5.24
CA GLU A 5 -13.69 -6.71 4.54
C GLU A 5 -13.94 -6.37 3.07
N LYS A 6 -14.46 -5.17 2.77
CA LYS A 6 -14.55 -4.67 1.38
C LYS A 6 -13.18 -4.62 0.70
N MET A 7 -12.20 -4.01 1.36
CA MET A 7 -10.83 -3.89 0.84
C MET A 7 -10.22 -5.27 0.54
N TYR A 8 -10.44 -6.25 1.44
CA TYR A 8 -9.98 -7.61 1.24
C TYR A 8 -10.65 -8.28 0.04
N GLU A 9 -11.99 -8.24 -0.04
CA GLU A 9 -12.75 -8.83 -1.14
C GLU A 9 -12.35 -8.24 -2.50
N GLU A 10 -12.16 -6.93 -2.59
CA GLU A 10 -11.74 -6.28 -3.84
C GLU A 10 -10.30 -6.64 -4.24
N ALA A 11 -9.35 -6.62 -3.31
CA ALA A 11 -7.96 -6.99 -3.60
C ALA A 11 -7.80 -8.48 -3.90
N GLN A 12 -8.56 -9.36 -3.24
CA GLN A 12 -8.44 -10.81 -3.40
C GLN A 12 -8.74 -11.26 -4.83
N LYS A 13 -9.64 -10.56 -5.53
CA LYS A 13 -9.95 -10.82 -6.95
C LYS A 13 -8.73 -10.70 -7.87
N LEU A 14 -7.71 -9.95 -7.46
CA LEU A 14 -6.49 -9.75 -8.24
C LEU A 14 -5.43 -10.82 -7.97
N TYR A 15 -5.59 -11.64 -6.91
CA TYR A 15 -4.57 -12.61 -6.52
C TYR A 15 -4.56 -13.79 -7.48
N ASN A 16 -3.49 -13.87 -8.27
CA ASN A 16 -3.30 -14.91 -9.28
C ASN A 16 -1.80 -15.00 -9.58
N PRO A 17 -0.97 -15.60 -8.70
CA PRO A 17 0.47 -15.68 -8.92
C PRO A 17 0.80 -16.39 -10.24
N HIS A 18 1.51 -15.74 -11.15
CA HIS A 18 1.91 -16.33 -12.43
C HIS A 18 3.12 -15.63 -13.06
N GLU A 19 3.85 -16.37 -13.89
CA GLU A 19 4.82 -15.80 -14.82
C GLU A 19 4.07 -15.14 -15.98
N VAL A 20 4.30 -13.85 -16.18
CA VAL A 20 3.82 -13.11 -17.36
C VAL A 20 4.72 -13.43 -18.57
N SER A 21 6.00 -13.71 -18.30
CA SER A 21 7.04 -14.09 -19.27
C SER A 21 8.24 -14.66 -18.52
N ASP A 22 9.27 -15.13 -19.23
CA ASP A 22 10.55 -15.59 -18.64
C ASP A 22 11.31 -14.52 -17.81
N PHE A 23 10.85 -13.26 -17.83
CA PHE A 23 11.49 -12.15 -17.12
C PHE A 23 10.60 -11.44 -16.09
N VAL A 24 9.32 -11.81 -16.00
CA VAL A 24 8.33 -11.04 -15.23
C VAL A 24 7.39 -11.96 -14.46
N TYR A 25 7.35 -11.78 -13.15
CA TYR A 25 6.44 -12.45 -12.23
C TYR A 25 5.47 -11.45 -11.60
N ALA A 26 4.17 -11.77 -11.54
CA ALA A 26 3.14 -10.82 -11.14
C ALA A 26 2.06 -11.42 -10.23
N ASN A 27 1.22 -10.55 -9.65
CA ASN A 27 -0.03 -10.89 -8.95
C ASN A 27 0.12 -11.83 -7.74
N HIS A 28 1.33 -11.93 -7.17
CA HIS A 28 1.62 -12.76 -6.02
C HIS A 28 1.58 -12.00 -4.68
N VAL A 29 1.47 -10.67 -4.73
CA VAL A 29 1.04 -9.78 -3.65
C VAL A 29 -0.03 -8.85 -4.23
N VAL A 30 -1.12 -8.66 -3.50
CA VAL A 30 -2.20 -7.73 -3.85
C VAL A 30 -2.38 -6.71 -2.74
N ALA A 31 -2.93 -5.56 -3.08
CA ALA A 31 -3.23 -4.51 -2.12
C ALA A 31 -4.52 -3.78 -2.42
N ALA A 32 -5.09 -3.21 -1.36
CA ALA A 32 -6.21 -2.27 -1.39
C ALA A 32 -5.86 -1.04 -0.55
N VAL A 33 -6.31 0.13 -1.01
CA VAL A 33 -6.14 1.42 -0.36
C VAL A 33 -7.50 2.11 -0.27
N GLU A 34 -7.85 2.59 0.92
CA GLU A 34 -8.96 3.52 1.11
C GLU A 34 -8.41 4.96 1.03
N ALA A 35 -8.87 5.72 0.04
CA ALA A 35 -8.51 7.13 -0.15
C ALA A 35 -9.23 8.06 0.84
N GLU A 36 -8.89 9.34 0.84
CA GLU A 36 -9.48 10.34 1.74
C GLU A 36 -11.01 10.46 1.61
N ASP A 37 -11.54 10.32 0.39
CA ASP A 37 -12.99 10.35 0.15
C ASP A 37 -13.72 9.01 0.41
N GLY A 38 -12.98 7.97 0.80
CA GLY A 38 -13.51 6.64 1.06
C GLY A 38 -13.60 5.73 -0.17
N GLN A 39 -13.15 6.17 -1.36
CA GLN A 39 -13.00 5.28 -2.50
C GLN A 39 -11.93 4.21 -2.23
N ILE A 40 -12.15 3.00 -2.75
CA ILE A 40 -11.21 1.88 -2.66
C ILE A 40 -10.51 1.73 -4.01
N PHE A 41 -9.18 1.70 -3.95
CA PHE A 41 -8.33 1.38 -5.09
C PHE A 41 -7.60 0.08 -4.83
N THR A 42 -7.35 -0.70 -5.87
CA THR A 42 -6.66 -1.98 -5.78
C THR A 42 -5.53 -2.07 -6.78
N GLY A 43 -4.56 -2.93 -6.48
CA GLY A 43 -3.41 -3.19 -7.33
C GLY A 43 -2.68 -4.45 -6.92
N PHE A 44 -1.67 -4.81 -7.69
CA PHE A 44 -0.87 -6.00 -7.48
C PHE A 44 0.60 -5.73 -7.79
N CYS A 45 1.48 -6.57 -7.28
CA CYS A 45 2.91 -6.47 -7.54
C CYS A 45 3.27 -6.90 -8.97
N MET A 46 4.32 -6.30 -9.52
CA MET A 46 4.90 -6.68 -10.79
C MET A 46 6.43 -6.61 -10.69
N GLU A 47 7.10 -7.74 -10.89
CA GLU A 47 8.52 -7.91 -10.65
C GLU A 47 9.23 -8.30 -11.94
N GLY A 48 10.04 -7.39 -12.47
CA GLY A 48 10.87 -7.60 -13.65
C GLY A 48 12.34 -7.79 -13.29
N THR A 49 13.00 -8.79 -13.88
CA THR A 49 14.40 -9.19 -13.59
C THR A 49 15.45 -8.08 -13.67
N CYS A 50 15.18 -6.96 -14.33
CA CYS A 50 16.08 -5.79 -14.41
C CYS A 50 16.30 -5.07 -13.07
N GLY A 51 15.49 -5.37 -12.04
CA GLY A 51 15.56 -4.73 -10.72
C GLY A 51 14.95 -3.32 -10.66
N VAL A 52 14.81 -2.63 -11.80
CA VAL A 52 14.25 -1.28 -11.89
C VAL A 52 12.71 -1.31 -11.86
N PHE A 53 12.10 -2.29 -12.54
CA PHE A 53 10.65 -2.47 -12.53
C PHE A 53 10.25 -3.57 -11.53
N HIS A 54 10.55 -3.33 -10.25
CA HIS A 54 10.10 -4.15 -9.12
C HIS A 54 9.12 -3.32 -8.28
N LEU A 55 7.84 -3.41 -8.61
CA LEU A 55 6.79 -2.64 -8.00
C LEU A 55 6.02 -3.51 -7.00
N CYS A 56 6.05 -3.12 -5.74
CA CYS A 56 5.22 -3.74 -4.71
C CYS A 56 3.75 -3.39 -4.92
N ALA A 57 2.85 -4.24 -4.42
CA ALA A 57 1.41 -4.05 -4.61
C ALA A 57 0.89 -2.73 -4.02
N GLU A 58 1.45 -2.28 -2.89
CA GLU A 58 1.09 -1.03 -2.24
C GLU A 58 1.41 0.17 -3.15
N ARG A 59 2.64 0.22 -3.70
CA ARG A 59 3.06 1.29 -4.61
C ARG A 59 2.26 1.28 -5.90
N ALA A 60 1.97 0.10 -6.45
CA ALA A 60 1.10 -0.03 -7.63
C ALA A 60 -0.31 0.52 -7.35
N THR A 61 -0.87 0.18 -6.19
CA THR A 61 -2.22 0.62 -5.79
C THR A 61 -2.28 2.13 -5.56
N LEU A 62 -1.27 2.69 -4.89
CA LEU A 62 -1.16 4.15 -4.67
C LEU A 62 -0.99 4.90 -5.99
N PHE A 63 -0.20 4.37 -6.92
CA PHE A 63 -0.07 4.93 -8.26
C PHE A 63 -1.40 4.87 -9.02
N ASN A 64 -2.12 3.75 -8.96
CA ASN A 64 -3.45 3.62 -9.56
C ASN A 64 -4.44 4.62 -8.96
N MET A 65 -4.47 4.77 -7.63
CA MET A 65 -5.29 5.76 -6.93
C MET A 65 -5.05 7.15 -7.50
N TYR A 66 -3.78 7.57 -7.59
CA TYR A 66 -3.44 8.87 -8.17
C TYR A 66 -3.81 8.95 -9.66
N GLN A 67 -3.49 7.93 -10.45
CA GLN A 67 -3.74 7.91 -11.90
C GLN A 67 -5.23 8.06 -12.24
N PHE A 68 -6.11 7.42 -11.47
CA PHE A 68 -7.55 7.40 -11.75
C PHE A 68 -8.36 8.49 -11.03
N SER A 69 -7.83 9.08 -9.96
CA SER A 69 -8.59 10.05 -9.15
C SER A 69 -7.86 11.35 -8.81
N GLY A 70 -6.54 11.41 -9.00
CA GLY A 70 -5.70 12.52 -8.54
C GLY A 70 -5.51 12.58 -7.02
N GLN A 71 -6.11 11.67 -6.24
CA GLN A 71 -5.96 11.64 -4.80
C GLN A 71 -4.56 11.21 -4.39
N THR A 72 -4.05 11.80 -3.30
CA THR A 72 -2.73 11.49 -2.72
C THR A 72 -2.81 11.10 -1.25
N LYS A 73 -3.93 11.39 -0.59
CA LYS A 73 -4.17 11.09 0.83
C LYS A 73 -4.84 9.73 1.01
N VAL A 74 -4.37 9.01 2.01
CA VAL A 74 -4.72 7.62 2.30
C VAL A 74 -5.19 7.48 3.73
N LYS A 75 -6.27 6.75 3.95
CA LYS A 75 -6.77 6.38 5.28
C LYS A 75 -6.27 5.02 5.72
N LYS A 76 -6.36 4.02 4.84
CA LYS A 76 -6.11 2.62 5.17
C LYS A 76 -5.38 1.91 4.05
N VAL A 77 -4.49 1.00 4.42
CA VAL A 77 -3.73 0.16 3.51
C VAL A 77 -3.82 -1.30 3.96
N LEU A 78 -4.15 -2.17 3.03
CA LEU A 78 -4.16 -3.62 3.20
C LEU A 78 -3.32 -4.23 2.07
N ALA A 79 -2.34 -5.06 2.40
CA ALA A 79 -1.58 -5.84 1.44
C ALA A 79 -1.46 -7.29 1.90
N PHE A 80 -1.48 -8.25 0.98
CA PHE A 80 -1.41 -9.68 1.32
C PHE A 80 -1.06 -10.56 0.11
N ARG A 81 -0.78 -11.84 0.38
CA ARG A 81 -0.56 -12.89 -0.63
C ARG A 81 -1.83 -13.74 -0.79
N ASP A 82 -1.75 -15.03 -0.46
CA ASP A 82 -2.85 -16.00 -0.51
C ASP A 82 -3.92 -15.77 0.57
N LYS A 83 -3.52 -15.20 1.72
CA LYS A 83 -4.39 -14.97 2.87
C LYS A 83 -4.10 -13.62 3.54
N PRO A 84 -5.08 -13.01 4.24
CA PRO A 84 -4.89 -11.71 4.87
C PRO A 84 -3.87 -11.75 6.02
N PRO A 85 -3.40 -10.58 6.49
CA PRO A 85 -2.43 -10.49 7.59
C PRO A 85 -2.95 -11.17 8.86
N TYR A 86 -2.09 -11.88 9.59
CA TYR A 86 -2.45 -12.67 10.78
C TYR A 86 -1.52 -12.35 11.98
N GLY A 87 -0.97 -11.13 11.99
CA GLY A 87 -0.09 -10.65 13.05
C GLY A 87 1.41 -10.87 12.77
N GLY A 88 2.23 -10.43 13.72
CA GLY A 88 3.69 -10.44 13.58
C GLY A 88 4.14 -9.62 12.35
N SER A 89 4.95 -10.25 11.49
CA SER A 89 5.49 -9.64 10.27
C SER A 89 4.76 -10.06 8.98
N SER A 90 3.59 -10.73 9.07
CA SER A 90 2.97 -11.45 7.95
C SER A 90 2.65 -10.63 6.70
N ALA A 91 2.57 -9.31 6.82
CA ALA A 91 2.24 -8.41 5.71
C ALA A 91 2.86 -7.02 5.86
N MET A 92 3.96 -6.89 6.61
CA MET A 92 4.57 -5.57 6.82
C MET A 92 5.07 -4.98 5.50
N PRO A 93 4.83 -3.68 5.22
CA PRO A 93 5.27 -3.07 3.98
C PRO A 93 6.80 -2.97 3.95
N CYS A 94 7.36 -3.11 2.75
CA CYS A 94 8.79 -2.90 2.55
C CYS A 94 9.17 -1.41 2.74
N GLY A 95 10.46 -1.13 2.92
CA GLY A 95 10.94 0.24 3.14
C GLY A 95 10.53 1.22 2.04
N ALA A 96 10.57 0.77 0.77
CA ALA A 96 10.17 1.61 -0.36
C ALA A 96 8.67 1.97 -0.35
N CYS A 97 7.80 1.10 0.15
CA CYS A 97 6.37 1.39 0.28
C CYS A 97 6.09 2.35 1.42
N ARG A 98 6.80 2.21 2.55
CA ARG A 98 6.72 3.14 3.69
C ARG A 98 7.14 4.54 3.26
N GLU A 99 8.25 4.62 2.54
CA GLU A 99 8.79 5.86 1.99
C GLU A 99 7.79 6.50 1.02
N PHE A 100 7.31 5.74 0.04
CA PHE A 100 6.43 6.27 -1.00
C PHE A 100 5.09 6.79 -0.46
N LEU A 101 4.54 6.17 0.60
CA LEU A 101 3.34 6.69 1.26
C LEU A 101 3.54 8.14 1.74
N LEU A 102 4.68 8.43 2.37
CA LEU A 102 5.00 9.76 2.88
C LEU A 102 5.43 10.73 1.78
N GLU A 103 6.19 10.26 0.78
CA GLU A 103 6.56 11.07 -0.38
C GLU A 103 5.34 11.48 -1.22
N LEU A 104 4.34 10.61 -1.32
CA LEU A 104 3.09 10.90 -2.04
C LEU A 104 2.27 11.97 -1.32
N ASN A 105 2.16 11.88 0.00
CA ASN A 105 1.58 12.91 0.85
C ASN A 105 2.05 12.75 2.30
N ALA A 106 2.62 13.79 2.90
CA ALA A 106 3.14 13.73 4.26
C ALA A 106 2.06 13.48 5.34
N GLU A 107 0.79 13.78 5.06
CA GLU A 107 -0.33 13.45 5.95
C GLU A 107 -0.61 11.94 6.01
N ASN A 108 -0.11 11.15 5.05
CA ASN A 108 -0.22 9.69 5.08
C ASN A 108 0.54 9.05 6.25
N LYS A 109 1.31 9.83 7.01
CA LYS A 109 1.87 9.40 8.30
C LYS A 109 0.81 8.87 9.27
N ASP A 110 -0.43 9.36 9.16
CA ASP A 110 -1.58 8.96 9.97
C ASP A 110 -2.38 7.79 9.37
N ALA A 111 -2.05 7.36 8.14
CA ALA A 111 -2.70 6.22 7.51
C ALA A 111 -2.45 4.93 8.32
N GLU A 112 -3.47 4.09 8.38
CA GLU A 112 -3.43 2.81 9.09
C GLU A 112 -3.04 1.66 8.14
N PHE A 113 -2.02 0.91 8.51
CA PHE A 113 -1.62 -0.30 7.82
C PHE A 113 -2.11 -1.54 8.58
N MET A 114 -2.77 -2.49 7.91
CA MET A 114 -3.28 -3.71 8.53
C MET A 114 -2.15 -4.65 8.99
N MET A 115 -2.10 -4.96 10.29
CA MET A 115 -1.17 -5.94 10.87
C MET A 115 -1.80 -7.32 11.06
N ASP A 116 -3.03 -7.35 11.56
CA ASP A 116 -3.77 -8.57 11.86
C ASP A 116 -5.24 -8.36 11.52
N TYR A 117 -5.68 -9.03 10.47
CA TYR A 117 -7.02 -8.92 9.95
C TYR A 117 -8.05 -9.41 10.96
N ASN A 118 -7.85 -10.55 11.61
CA ASN A 118 -8.89 -11.17 12.44
C ASN A 118 -9.27 -10.31 13.65
N ILE A 119 -8.28 -9.64 14.25
CA ILE A 119 -8.50 -8.75 15.40
C ILE A 119 -8.50 -7.26 15.01
N ARG A 120 -8.47 -6.95 13.70
CA ARG A 120 -8.41 -5.59 13.14
C ARG A 120 -7.29 -4.73 13.74
N LYS A 121 -6.13 -5.35 14.02
CA LYS A 121 -4.98 -4.62 14.55
C LYS A 121 -4.27 -3.88 13.43
N THR A 122 -4.07 -2.58 13.61
CA THR A 122 -3.39 -1.69 12.67
C THR A 122 -2.13 -1.08 13.30
N VAL A 123 -1.30 -0.46 12.47
CA VAL A 123 -0.17 0.38 12.86
C VAL A 123 -0.15 1.62 11.98
N LYS A 124 0.18 2.79 12.53
CA LYS A 124 0.32 3.99 11.70
C LYS A 124 1.59 3.95 10.87
N VAL A 125 1.57 4.56 9.68
CA VAL A 125 2.76 4.69 8.84
C VAL A 125 3.91 5.38 9.59
N ALA A 126 3.62 6.42 10.39
CA ALA A 126 4.62 7.11 11.22
C ALA A 126 5.40 6.18 12.17
N GLU A 127 4.77 5.12 12.66
CA GLU A 127 5.41 4.16 13.56
C GLU A 127 6.32 3.17 12.80
N LEU A 128 6.09 2.99 11.50
CA LEU A 128 6.88 2.11 10.63
C LEU A 128 8.14 2.78 10.08
N ILE A 129 8.18 4.12 10.05
CA ILE A 129 9.30 4.93 9.58
C ILE A 129 9.46 6.19 10.45
N PRO A 130 9.82 6.03 11.74
CA PRO A 130 9.98 7.16 12.64
C PRO A 130 11.13 8.08 12.18
N TYR A 131 10.98 9.39 12.43
CA TYR A 131 11.96 10.42 12.05
C TYR A 131 12.21 10.45 10.53
N TRP A 132 11.12 10.51 9.76
CA TRP A 132 11.22 10.48 8.32
C TRP A 132 12.00 11.70 7.80
N TRP A 133 13.01 11.46 6.97
CA TRP A 133 13.94 12.49 6.51
C TRP A 133 13.26 13.59 5.68
N GLY A 134 12.09 13.32 5.10
CA GLY A 134 11.33 14.27 4.29
C GLY A 134 10.54 15.32 5.08
N GLU A 135 10.48 15.24 6.42
CA GLU A 135 9.63 16.09 7.27
C GLU A 135 9.87 17.60 7.07
N GLU A 136 11.13 18.04 7.01
CA GLU A 136 11.46 19.47 6.80
C GLU A 136 11.02 19.95 5.42
N ARG A 137 11.23 19.13 4.39
CA ARG A 137 10.83 19.44 3.01
C ARG A 137 9.30 19.50 2.89
N ALA A 138 8.59 18.58 3.51
CA ALA A 138 7.13 18.53 3.52
C ALA A 138 6.52 19.75 4.23
N SER A 139 7.09 20.15 5.37
CA SER A 139 6.61 21.33 6.12
C SER A 139 6.67 22.61 5.28
N LYS A 140 7.79 22.83 4.57
CA LYS A 140 7.95 23.97 3.65
C LYS A 140 7.05 23.93 2.42
N PHE A 141 6.58 22.74 2.01
CA PHE A 141 5.65 22.60 0.90
C PHE A 141 4.24 23.06 1.32
N ASN A 142 3.81 22.72 2.53
CA ASN A 142 2.47 23.09 3.05
C ASN A 142 2.32 24.57 3.44
N GLU A 143 3.43 25.28 3.60
CA GLU A 143 3.44 26.74 3.82
C GLU A 143 3.22 27.57 2.53
N ARG A 144 3.28 26.92 1.36
CA ARG A 144 3.10 27.57 0.05
C ARG A 144 1.63 27.57 -0.37
#